data_AF-A0A178LTB3-F1
#
_entry.id   AF-A0A178LTB3-F1
#
_cell.length_a   1.000
_cell.length_b   1.000
_cell.length_c   1.000
_cell.angle_alpha   90.00
_cell.angle_beta   90.00
_cell.angle_gamma   90.00
#
_symmetry.space_group_name_H-M   'P 1'
#
loop_
_entity.id
_entity.type
_entity.pdbx_description
1 polymer ?
#
loop_
_entity_poly.entity_id
_entity_poly.type
_entity_poly.pdbx_seq_one_letter_code
_entity_poly.pdbx_strand_id
1 'polypeptide(L)'
;MDSTILADAVATQDTITQLILAIRRVGRVVPGGSEAIAAVCTGHDYSRAGKPQIDWEEPGAKDALVSALVNDANALLEALAGIDEQIAAEEMVAAALAKMSNQLKAQTAPTGGGVSARRVAPDGVISQVDPDARHTRKSPEAHRDGCRAHVVAEPETGIITDEALTMAAGTENSDAAVAEQFLTEDTTTSGGGREWYGDSAYGTVDLRGAIRDAGHDLEFSARYMVQLIITGQDALEPSAAIEVTSRLRLVAGDSTARPPEGTVLSTPEDSR
;
A
#
# COMPACT_ATOMS: atom_id res chain seq x y z
N MET A 1 -13.11 -15.41 -4.64
CA MET A 1 -12.36 -14.36 -3.93
C MET A 1 -12.72 -13.03 -4.53
N ASP A 2 -13.00 -12.07 -3.67
CA ASP A 2 -13.32 -10.71 -4.08
C ASP A 2 -12.85 -9.72 -3.01
N SER A 3 -12.70 -8.46 -3.40
CA SER A 3 -12.36 -7.39 -2.47
C SER A 3 -13.16 -6.13 -2.74
N THR A 4 -13.39 -5.36 -1.68
CA THR A 4 -14.16 -4.12 -1.77
C THR A 4 -13.61 -3.07 -0.83
N ILE A 5 -13.79 -1.81 -1.20
CA ILE A 5 -13.43 -0.68 -0.35
C ILE A 5 -14.57 -0.42 0.64
N LEU A 6 -14.27 -0.60 1.92
CA LEU A 6 -15.09 -0.12 3.01
C LEU A 6 -14.76 1.36 3.24
N ALA A 7 -15.74 2.21 3.00
CA ALA A 7 -15.58 3.64 3.20
C ALA A 7 -15.57 3.96 4.71
N ASP A 8 -14.54 4.66 5.16
CA ASP A 8 -14.44 5.18 6.52
C ASP A 8 -14.78 6.68 6.56
N ALA A 9 -15.41 7.11 7.65
CA ALA A 9 -15.61 8.51 7.97
C ALA A 9 -14.33 9.06 8.62
N VAL A 10 -13.32 9.30 7.78
CA VAL A 10 -11.99 9.70 8.23
C VAL A 10 -12.02 10.96 9.10
N ALA A 11 -11.49 10.84 10.31
CA ALA A 11 -11.29 11.96 11.22
C ALA A 11 -9.96 12.64 10.92
N THR A 12 -9.98 13.59 9.96
CA THR A 12 -8.77 14.29 9.52
C THR A 12 -8.20 15.21 10.59
N GLN A 13 -6.87 15.29 10.63
CA GLN A 13 -6.14 16.26 11.43
C GLN A 13 -4.86 16.66 10.67
N ASP A 14 -4.47 17.93 10.73
CA ASP A 14 -3.22 18.38 10.13
C ASP A 14 -1.99 17.67 10.76
N THR A 15 -1.04 17.25 9.91
CA THR A 15 0.12 16.43 10.27
C THR A 15 1.02 17.07 11.34
N ILE A 16 1.13 18.40 11.42
CA ILE A 16 1.88 19.09 12.48
C ILE A 16 1.22 18.80 13.83
N THR A 17 -0.11 18.87 13.89
CA THR A 17 -0.85 18.60 15.11
C THR A 17 -0.77 17.12 15.48
N GLN A 18 -0.81 16.21 14.50
CA GLN A 18 -0.64 14.77 14.75
C GLN A 18 0.71 14.48 15.40
N LEU A 19 1.81 15.02 14.88
CA LEU A 19 3.15 14.80 15.41
C LEU A 19 3.30 15.34 16.84
N ILE A 20 2.75 16.52 17.13
CA ILE A 20 2.73 17.08 18.50
C ILE A 20 1.96 16.17 19.46
N LEU A 21 0.80 15.64 19.04
CA LEU A 21 0.01 14.73 19.86
C LEU A 21 0.70 13.37 20.05
N ALA A 22 1.45 12.90 19.07
CA ALA A 22 2.27 11.69 19.16
C ALA A 22 3.36 11.83 20.22
N ILE A 23 4.12 12.92 20.18
CA ILE A 23 5.14 13.24 21.19
C ILE A 23 4.49 13.34 22.57
N ARG A 24 3.36 14.03 22.71
CA ARG A 24 2.60 14.07 23.98
C ARG A 24 2.07 12.71 24.42
N ARG A 25 1.79 11.80 23.49
CA ARG A 25 1.36 10.43 23.81
C ARG A 25 2.52 9.65 24.39
N VAL A 26 3.73 9.74 23.81
CA VAL A 26 4.95 9.14 24.38
C VAL A 26 5.08 9.51 25.86
N GLY A 27 5.02 10.82 26.18
CA GLY A 27 5.16 11.28 27.56
C GLY A 27 4.08 10.81 28.54
N ARG A 28 2.94 10.30 28.04
CA ARG A 28 1.85 9.77 28.87
C ARG A 28 1.88 8.26 29.05
N VAL A 29 2.39 7.53 28.06
CA VAL A 29 2.22 6.06 27.99
C VAL A 29 3.54 5.30 28.07
N VAL A 30 4.68 5.96 27.81
CA VAL A 30 6.01 5.36 27.90
C VAL A 30 6.64 5.76 29.24
N PRO A 31 7.01 4.81 30.11
CA PRO A 31 7.82 5.06 31.29
C PRO A 31 9.07 5.90 30.97
N GLY A 32 9.29 6.98 31.72
CA GLY A 32 10.41 7.91 31.46
C GLY A 32 10.23 8.80 30.22
N GLY A 33 9.14 8.66 29.47
CA GLY A 33 8.89 9.42 28.25
C GLY A 33 8.72 10.92 28.49
N SER A 34 8.12 11.32 29.62
CA SER A 34 7.99 12.75 29.99
C SER A 34 9.35 13.40 30.25
N GLU A 35 10.23 12.68 30.94
CA GLU A 35 11.60 13.09 31.27
C GLU A 35 12.44 13.18 29.99
N ALA A 36 12.30 12.21 29.09
CA ALA A 36 12.95 12.23 27.79
C ALA A 36 12.51 13.44 26.97
N ILE A 37 11.20 13.71 26.87
CA ILE A 37 10.69 14.89 26.15
C ILE A 37 11.25 16.18 26.73
N ALA A 38 11.25 16.34 28.06
CA ALA A 38 11.79 17.52 28.71
C ALA A 38 13.31 17.68 28.49
N ALA A 39 14.03 16.57 28.31
CA ALA A 39 15.47 16.58 28.11
C ALA A 39 15.89 16.87 26.66
N VAL A 40 15.16 16.34 25.66
CA VAL A 40 15.63 16.33 24.26
C VAL A 40 14.80 17.18 23.30
N CYS A 41 13.53 17.45 23.62
CA CYS A 41 12.65 18.19 22.71
C CYS A 41 12.67 19.70 23.01
N THR A 42 12.89 20.51 21.97
CA THR A 42 13.05 21.97 22.09
C THR A 42 12.19 22.76 21.11
N GLY A 43 11.64 22.12 20.09
CA GLY A 43 10.85 22.74 19.02
C GLY A 43 9.44 23.16 19.42
N HIS A 44 8.91 22.65 20.53
CA HIS A 44 7.58 23.00 21.02
C HIS A 44 7.44 22.76 22.54
N ASP A 45 6.55 23.53 23.19
CA ASP A 45 6.14 23.24 24.56
C ASP A 45 5.08 22.14 24.58
N TYR A 46 5.55 20.89 24.75
CA TYR A 46 4.68 19.72 24.78
C TYR A 46 3.80 19.62 26.03
N SER A 47 4.04 20.42 27.07
CA SER A 47 3.25 20.42 28.31
C SER A 47 1.91 21.15 28.18
N ARG A 48 1.77 22.05 27.20
CA ARG A 48 0.58 22.92 27.05
C ARG A 48 -0.28 22.53 25.87
N ALA A 49 -1.57 22.34 26.09
CA ALA A 49 -2.53 22.19 24.99
C ALA A 49 -2.59 23.48 24.14
N GLY A 50 -2.73 23.33 22.82
CA GLY A 50 -2.86 24.46 21.90
C GLY A 50 -2.12 24.25 20.58
N LYS A 51 -2.36 25.16 19.63
CA LYS A 51 -1.63 25.22 18.36
C LYS A 51 -0.23 25.82 18.56
N PRO A 52 0.76 25.43 17.74
CA PRO A 52 2.06 26.10 17.69
C PRO A 52 1.91 27.61 17.54
N GLN A 53 2.64 28.36 18.35
CA GLN A 53 2.68 29.82 18.31
C GLN A 53 3.78 30.24 17.35
N ILE A 54 3.47 30.31 16.06
CA ILE A 54 4.36 30.84 15.02
C ILE A 54 3.65 31.96 14.27
N ASP A 55 4.43 32.86 13.67
CA ASP A 55 3.90 33.79 12.67
C ASP A 55 3.66 33.03 11.36
N TRP A 56 2.40 32.78 11.01
CA TRP A 56 2.04 32.01 9.83
C TRP A 56 2.23 32.79 8.52
N GLU A 57 2.36 34.11 8.60
CA GLU A 57 2.61 34.98 7.45
C GLU A 57 4.11 35.15 7.16
N GLU A 58 4.97 34.83 8.14
CA GLU A 58 6.42 34.88 7.98
C GLU A 58 6.91 33.77 7.02
N PRO A 59 7.58 34.13 5.91
CA PRO A 59 8.15 33.15 5.00
C PRO A 59 9.15 32.24 5.72
N GLY A 60 8.93 30.93 5.66
CA GLY A 60 9.79 29.92 6.26
C GLY A 60 9.49 29.58 7.73
N ALA A 61 8.61 30.31 8.42
CA ALA A 61 8.25 29.99 9.81
C ALA A 61 7.64 28.58 9.95
N LYS A 62 6.82 28.18 8.97
CA LYS A 62 6.27 26.82 8.89
C LYS A 62 7.36 25.76 8.70
N ASP A 63 8.35 26.02 7.84
CA ASP A 63 9.43 25.07 7.56
C ASP A 63 10.38 24.93 8.75
N ALA A 64 10.63 26.04 9.46
CA ALA A 64 11.36 26.05 10.72
C ALA A 64 10.64 25.24 11.81
N LEU A 65 9.33 25.43 11.97
CA LEU A 65 8.51 24.62 12.87
C LEU A 65 8.57 23.14 12.52
N VAL A 66 8.38 22.79 11.25
CA VAL A 66 8.41 21.38 10.80
C VAL A 66 9.78 20.76 11.04
N SER A 67 10.86 21.47 10.73
CA SER A 67 12.22 21.01 11.01
C SER A 67 12.44 20.77 12.51
N ALA A 68 11.98 21.69 13.36
CA ALA A 68 12.10 21.56 14.80
C ALA A 68 11.32 20.34 15.34
N LEU A 69 10.08 20.13 14.89
CA LEU A 69 9.26 18.99 15.34
C LEU A 69 9.81 17.64 14.85
N VAL A 70 10.32 17.56 13.62
CA VAL A 70 10.95 16.35 13.09
C VAL A 70 12.24 16.03 13.87
N ASN A 71 13.05 17.06 14.18
CA ASN A 71 14.24 16.89 14.99
C ASN A 71 13.90 16.43 16.42
N ASP A 72 12.88 17.01 17.05
CA ASP A 72 12.39 16.58 18.36
C ASP A 72 11.94 15.11 18.35
N ALA A 73 11.18 14.71 17.33
CA ALA A 73 10.72 13.33 17.19
C ALA A 73 11.89 12.34 17.02
N ASN A 74 12.89 12.70 16.21
CA ASN A 74 14.07 11.85 16.01
C ASN A 74 14.92 11.75 17.29
N ALA A 75 15.14 12.87 17.99
CA ALA A 75 15.86 12.89 19.25
C ALA A 75 15.14 12.06 20.34
N LEU A 76 13.81 12.13 20.35
CA LEU A 76 13.00 11.32 21.25
C LEU A 76 13.09 9.83 20.92
N LEU A 77 13.02 9.44 19.63
CA LEU A 77 13.21 8.05 19.22
C LEU A 77 14.59 7.50 19.62
N GLU A 78 15.64 8.31 19.48
CA GLU A 78 16.99 7.94 19.92
C GLU A 78 17.07 7.78 21.44
N ALA A 79 16.43 8.66 22.22
CA ALA A 79 16.36 8.54 23.67
C ALA A 79 15.57 7.31 24.13
N LEU A 80 14.51 6.95 23.41
CA LEU A 80 13.69 5.77 23.70
C LEU A 80 14.40 4.46 23.37
N ALA A 81 15.30 4.43 22.39
CA ALA A 81 16.09 3.24 22.05
C ALA A 81 17.02 2.77 23.19
N GLY A 82 17.24 3.60 24.22
CA GLY A 82 17.98 3.25 25.43
C GLY A 82 17.12 2.73 26.59
N ILE A 83 15.80 2.62 26.41
CA ILE A 83 14.85 2.13 27.42
C ILE A 83 14.53 0.65 27.12
N ASP A 84 14.46 -0.17 28.17
CA ASP A 84 14.32 -1.64 28.08
C ASP A 84 13.06 -2.05 27.28
N GLU A 85 13.22 -2.86 26.24
CA GLU A 85 12.20 -3.20 25.20
C GLU A 85 10.98 -3.99 25.71
N GLN A 86 10.85 -4.26 27.01
CA GLN A 86 9.88 -5.22 27.56
C GLN A 86 8.41 -4.79 27.46
N ILE A 87 8.08 -3.66 26.84
CA ILE A 87 6.71 -3.17 26.75
C ILE A 87 6.33 -2.93 25.28
N ALA A 88 5.51 -3.82 24.72
CA ALA A 88 4.96 -3.71 23.36
C ALA A 88 4.25 -2.37 23.07
N ALA A 89 3.71 -1.70 24.10
CA ALA A 89 3.13 -0.38 23.96
C ALA A 89 4.17 0.72 23.63
N GLU A 90 5.42 0.57 24.07
CA GLU A 90 6.51 1.50 23.77
C GLU A 90 6.92 1.38 22.30
N GLU A 91 7.13 0.16 21.81
CA GLU A 91 7.45 -0.11 20.40
C GLU A 91 6.37 0.42 19.46
N MET A 92 5.09 0.15 19.76
CA MET A 92 3.96 0.63 18.96
C MET A 92 3.88 2.16 18.91
N VAL A 93 4.15 2.83 20.04
CA VAL A 93 4.12 4.29 20.12
C VAL A 93 5.32 4.91 19.43
N ALA A 94 6.51 4.30 19.55
CA ALA A 94 7.72 4.71 18.82
C ALA A 94 7.54 4.55 17.30
N ALA A 95 7.01 3.42 16.84
CA ALA A 95 6.71 3.19 15.43
C ALA A 95 5.71 4.22 14.88
N ALA A 96 4.66 4.53 15.64
CA ALA A 96 3.70 5.56 15.26
C ALA A 96 4.35 6.96 15.18
N LEU A 97 5.21 7.31 16.13
CA LEU A 97 5.96 8.57 16.13
C LEU A 97 6.88 8.68 14.91
N ALA A 98 7.64 7.63 14.60
CA ALA A 98 8.53 7.57 13.44
C ALA A 98 7.74 7.75 12.13
N LYS A 99 6.60 7.06 12.00
CA LYS A 99 5.71 7.18 10.84
C LYS A 99 5.22 8.62 10.65
N MET A 100 4.71 9.27 11.71
CA MET A 100 4.21 10.64 11.64
C MET A 100 5.32 11.65 11.31
N SER A 101 6.52 11.48 11.89
CA SER A 101 7.69 12.31 11.61
C SER A 101 8.09 12.24 10.13
N ASN A 102 8.19 11.02 9.59
CA ASN A 102 8.51 10.78 8.18
C ASN A 102 7.43 11.35 7.24
N GLN A 103 6.16 11.19 7.58
CA GLN A 103 5.05 11.74 6.81
C GLN A 103 5.09 13.28 6.76
N LEU A 104 5.32 13.94 7.90
CA LEU A 104 5.42 15.40 7.94
C LEU A 104 6.59 15.90 7.08
N LYS A 105 7.76 15.25 7.22
CA LYS A 105 8.96 15.55 6.43
C LYS A 105 8.74 15.40 4.92
N ALA A 106 8.05 14.32 4.50
CA ALA A 106 7.74 14.09 3.10
C ALA A 106 6.80 15.17 2.52
N GLN A 107 5.83 15.65 3.31
CA GLN A 107 4.90 16.69 2.87
C GLN A 107 5.58 18.06 2.68
N THR A 108 6.68 18.35 3.39
CA THR A 108 7.39 19.63 3.31
C THR A 108 8.66 19.60 2.48
N ALA A 109 9.02 18.46 1.89
CA ALA A 109 10.18 18.37 1.01
C ALA A 109 9.97 19.26 -0.24
N PRO A 110 10.98 20.08 -0.63
CA PRO A 110 10.88 20.90 -1.82
C PRO A 110 10.71 20.02 -3.06
N THR A 111 9.66 20.26 -3.85
CA THR A 111 9.44 19.58 -5.13
C THR A 111 10.49 20.07 -6.13
N GLY A 112 11.37 19.18 -6.57
CA GLY A 112 12.35 19.48 -7.62
C GLY A 112 11.66 19.86 -8.93
N GLY A 113 11.77 21.14 -9.30
CA GLY A 113 11.77 21.59 -10.70
C GLY A 113 10.49 21.47 -11.53
N GLY A 114 9.34 21.17 -10.94
CA GLY A 114 8.07 21.18 -11.66
C GLY A 114 6.90 21.36 -10.69
N VAL A 115 5.82 22.00 -11.17
CA VAL A 115 4.53 22.11 -10.47
C VAL A 115 3.84 20.74 -10.48
N SER A 116 4.52 19.70 -10.00
CA SER A 116 3.86 18.47 -9.59
C SER A 116 3.28 18.75 -8.21
N ALA A 117 1.94 18.72 -8.13
CA ALA A 117 1.20 18.90 -6.89
C ALA A 117 1.89 18.14 -5.75
N ARG A 118 2.09 18.82 -4.63
CA ARG A 118 2.57 18.27 -3.35
C ARG A 118 2.08 16.83 -3.19
N ARG A 119 2.95 15.86 -3.44
CA ARG A 119 2.54 14.46 -3.56
C ARG A 119 2.26 13.95 -2.15
N VAL A 120 1.00 13.63 -1.87
CA VAL A 120 0.60 12.97 -0.62
C VAL A 120 1.21 11.57 -0.63
N ALA A 121 1.84 11.17 0.48
CA ALA A 121 2.36 9.81 0.63
C ALA A 121 1.20 8.81 0.41
N PRO A 122 1.30 7.87 -0.54
CA PRO A 122 0.22 6.93 -0.84
C PRO A 122 -0.25 6.10 0.36
N ASP A 123 0.64 5.92 1.32
CA ASP A 123 0.50 5.14 2.56
C ASP A 123 0.37 6.03 3.82
N GLY A 124 0.18 7.34 3.63
CA GLY A 124 0.05 8.29 4.73
C GLY A 124 -1.15 7.99 5.64
N VAL A 125 -1.00 8.26 6.93
CA VAL A 125 -2.10 8.21 7.90
C VAL A 125 -3.03 9.39 7.66
N ILE A 126 -4.31 9.12 7.42
CA ILE A 126 -5.32 10.14 7.09
C ILE A 126 -6.38 10.31 8.18
N SER A 127 -6.58 9.31 9.05
CA SER A 127 -7.55 9.32 10.15
C SER A 127 -6.84 9.25 11.50
N GLN A 128 -7.32 10.01 12.47
CA GLN A 128 -6.88 9.90 13.88
C GLN A 128 -7.49 8.70 14.61
N VAL A 129 -8.64 8.22 14.15
CA VAL A 129 -9.39 7.12 14.80
C VAL A 129 -9.14 5.77 14.14
N ASP A 130 -8.82 5.78 12.84
CA ASP A 130 -8.47 4.59 12.05
C ASP A 130 -7.10 4.77 11.38
N PRO A 131 -6.00 4.34 12.05
CA PRO A 131 -4.65 4.47 11.51
C PRO A 131 -4.41 3.70 10.20
N ASP A 132 -5.31 2.80 9.80
CA ASP A 132 -5.19 1.93 8.63
C ASP A 132 -6.00 2.42 7.44
N ALA A 133 -6.96 3.34 7.65
CA ALA A 133 -7.66 4.02 6.58
C ALA A 133 -6.66 4.74 5.65
N ARG A 134 -6.82 4.55 4.33
CA ARG A 134 -6.00 5.20 3.29
C ARG A 134 -6.86 5.89 2.25
N HIS A 135 -6.28 6.88 1.59
CA HIS A 135 -6.86 7.42 0.36
C HIS A 135 -6.81 6.32 -0.69
N THR A 136 -7.97 5.99 -1.24
CA THR A 136 -8.11 4.96 -2.26
C THR A 136 -9.11 5.40 -3.32
N ARG A 137 -9.27 4.56 -4.34
CA ARG A 137 -10.20 4.84 -5.43
C ARG A 137 -10.63 3.54 -6.10
N LYS A 138 -11.90 3.46 -6.48
CA LYS A 138 -12.36 2.40 -7.39
C LYS A 138 -12.05 2.74 -8.85
N SER A 139 -12.10 4.04 -9.18
CA SER A 139 -11.75 4.61 -10.48
C SER A 139 -11.18 6.02 -10.27
N PRO A 140 -10.52 6.66 -11.25
CA PRO A 140 -10.01 8.02 -11.10
C PRO A 140 -11.05 9.06 -10.63
N GLU A 141 -12.33 8.85 -10.93
CA GLU A 141 -13.42 9.75 -10.55
C GLU A 141 -14.10 9.34 -9.23
N ALA A 142 -13.88 8.10 -8.77
CA ALA A 142 -14.49 7.53 -7.58
C ALA A 142 -13.46 7.35 -6.46
N HIS A 143 -13.01 8.48 -5.91
CA HIS A 143 -12.17 8.55 -4.73
C HIS A 143 -12.95 8.18 -3.47
N ARG A 144 -12.30 7.44 -2.57
CA ARG A 144 -12.82 7.05 -1.26
C ARG A 144 -11.69 7.02 -0.26
N ASP A 145 -12.06 7.13 1.01
CA ASP A 145 -11.13 6.91 2.11
C ASP A 145 -11.60 5.70 2.90
N GLY A 146 -10.65 4.88 3.35
CA GLY A 146 -10.94 3.73 4.20
C GLY A 146 -10.04 2.54 3.93
N CYS A 147 -10.58 1.35 4.19
CA CYS A 147 -9.85 0.08 4.17
C CYS A 147 -10.36 -0.82 3.06
N ARG A 148 -9.58 -1.86 2.74
CA ARG A 148 -9.97 -2.90 1.79
C ARG A 148 -10.37 -4.15 2.56
N ALA A 149 -11.60 -4.59 2.36
CA ALA A 149 -12.06 -5.90 2.83
C ALA A 149 -11.87 -6.93 1.73
N HIS A 150 -11.29 -8.06 2.08
CA HIS A 150 -11.09 -9.23 1.22
C HIS A 150 -11.92 -10.38 1.76
N VAL A 151 -12.55 -11.13 0.87
CA VAL A 151 -13.44 -12.23 1.23
C VAL A 151 -13.20 -13.43 0.32
N VAL A 152 -13.12 -14.60 0.94
CA VAL A 152 -13.21 -15.90 0.28
C VAL A 152 -14.57 -16.50 0.58
N ALA A 153 -15.32 -16.81 -0.46
CA ALA A 153 -16.62 -17.44 -0.34
C ALA A 153 -16.68 -18.67 -1.24
N GLU A 154 -17.24 -19.76 -0.71
CA GLU A 154 -17.56 -20.95 -1.47
C GLU A 154 -18.78 -20.63 -2.36
N PRO A 155 -18.66 -20.77 -3.69
CA PRO A 155 -19.61 -20.21 -4.64
C PRO A 155 -21.00 -20.86 -4.61
N GLU A 156 -21.11 -22.15 -4.26
CA GLU A 156 -22.40 -22.86 -4.31
C GLU A 156 -23.25 -22.61 -3.06
N THR A 157 -22.62 -22.55 -1.89
CA THR A 157 -23.27 -22.35 -0.59
C THR A 157 -23.29 -20.91 -0.13
N GLY A 158 -22.38 -20.08 -0.65
CA GLY A 158 -22.18 -18.70 -0.19
C GLY A 158 -21.53 -18.59 1.20
N ILE A 159 -20.98 -19.69 1.74
CA ILE A 159 -20.27 -19.67 3.02
C ILE A 159 -18.97 -18.89 2.86
N ILE A 160 -18.78 -17.89 3.71
CA ILE A 160 -17.51 -17.19 3.85
C ILE A 160 -16.56 -18.12 4.61
N THR A 161 -15.45 -18.48 3.97
CA THR A 161 -14.44 -19.36 4.55
C THR A 161 -13.26 -18.59 5.11
N ASP A 162 -13.06 -17.36 4.62
CA ASP A 162 -11.98 -16.49 5.07
C ASP A 162 -12.30 -15.01 4.79
N GLU A 163 -11.76 -14.13 5.63
CA GLU A 163 -11.87 -12.68 5.47
C GLU A 163 -10.67 -11.94 6.05
N ALA A 164 -10.33 -10.81 5.43
CA ALA A 164 -9.30 -9.91 5.95
C ALA A 164 -9.68 -8.46 5.72
N LEU A 165 -9.38 -7.61 6.69
CA LEU A 165 -9.47 -6.16 6.55
C LEU A 165 -8.05 -5.59 6.54
N THR A 166 -7.66 -4.99 5.41
CA THR A 166 -6.31 -4.45 5.20
C THR A 166 -6.35 -2.97 4.87
N MET A 167 -5.19 -2.32 4.97
CA MET A 167 -5.02 -0.98 4.41
C MET A 167 -5.36 -1.00 2.91
N ALA A 168 -5.97 0.07 2.41
CA ALA A 168 -6.29 0.21 0.99
C ALA A 168 -5.09 0.67 0.12
N ALA A 169 -3.87 0.46 0.62
CA ALA A 169 -2.58 0.79 -0.01
C ALA A 169 -1.52 -0.23 0.44
N GLY A 170 -0.35 -0.24 -0.24
CA GLY A 170 0.74 -1.18 0.04
C GLY A 170 0.65 -2.45 -0.81
N THR A 171 1.81 -2.99 -1.21
CA THR A 171 1.90 -4.20 -2.03
C THR A 171 1.55 -5.46 -1.25
N GLU A 172 1.86 -5.46 0.04
CA GLU A 172 1.53 -6.49 1.01
C GLU A 172 0.01 -6.63 1.26
N ASN A 173 -0.76 -5.58 0.97
CA ASN A 173 -2.21 -5.56 1.09
C ASN A 173 -2.93 -5.70 -0.26
N SER A 174 -2.17 -6.07 -1.31
CA SER A 174 -2.75 -6.33 -2.63
C SER A 174 -3.66 -7.56 -2.58
N ASP A 175 -4.63 -7.60 -3.50
CA ASP A 175 -5.58 -8.72 -3.61
C ASP A 175 -4.86 -10.07 -3.72
N ALA A 176 -3.75 -10.11 -4.46
CA ALA A 176 -2.95 -11.33 -4.61
C ALA A 176 -2.18 -11.72 -3.34
N ALA A 177 -1.57 -10.75 -2.65
CA ALA A 177 -0.81 -11.02 -1.42
C ALA A 177 -1.72 -11.53 -0.30
N VAL A 178 -2.93 -10.99 -0.17
CA VAL A 178 -3.91 -11.46 0.82
C VAL A 178 -4.48 -12.82 0.44
N ALA A 179 -4.71 -13.09 -0.84
CA ALA A 179 -5.14 -14.43 -1.28
C ALA A 179 -4.10 -15.52 -1.00
N GLU A 180 -2.80 -15.20 -1.05
CA GLU A 180 -1.74 -16.14 -0.65
C GLU A 180 -1.76 -16.44 0.85
N GLN A 181 -2.14 -15.46 1.69
CA GLN A 181 -2.35 -15.67 3.13
C GLN A 181 -3.50 -16.64 3.37
N PHE A 182 -4.66 -16.42 2.74
CA PHE A 182 -5.80 -17.33 2.82
C PHE A 182 -5.46 -18.75 2.37
N LEU A 183 -4.67 -18.90 1.31
CA LEU A 183 -4.19 -20.20 0.85
C LEU A 183 -3.34 -20.92 1.91
N THR A 184 -2.49 -20.18 2.61
CA THR A 184 -1.60 -20.72 3.64
C THR A 184 -2.36 -21.09 4.92
N GLU A 185 -3.39 -20.33 5.26
CA GLU A 185 -4.21 -20.50 6.46
C GLU A 185 -5.36 -21.52 6.28
N ASP A 186 -5.66 -21.91 5.04
CA ASP A 186 -6.68 -22.91 4.74
C ASP A 186 -6.29 -24.31 5.27
N THR A 187 -6.80 -24.62 6.46
CA THR A 187 -6.60 -25.92 7.14
C THR A 187 -7.59 -27.00 6.69
N THR A 188 -8.52 -26.69 5.77
CA THR A 188 -9.60 -27.61 5.38
C THR A 188 -9.16 -28.67 4.34
N THR A 189 -7.85 -28.94 4.25
CA THR A 189 -7.17 -29.88 3.37
C THR A 189 -7.53 -31.34 3.69
N SER A 190 -8.80 -31.69 3.51
CA SER A 190 -9.31 -33.06 3.51
C SER A 190 -9.69 -33.44 2.08
N GLY A 191 -8.68 -33.65 1.24
CA GLY A 191 -8.75 -34.49 0.04
C GLY A 191 -9.37 -33.86 -1.22
N GLY A 192 -8.55 -33.16 -2.01
CA GLY A 192 -8.86 -32.76 -3.39
C GLY A 192 -8.22 -31.42 -3.75
N GLY A 193 -7.76 -31.27 -4.98
CA GLY A 193 -7.41 -29.96 -5.52
C GLY A 193 -8.66 -29.10 -5.67
N ARG A 194 -8.58 -27.82 -5.30
CA ARG A 194 -9.70 -26.87 -5.37
C ARG A 194 -9.53 -25.91 -6.52
N GLU A 195 -10.65 -25.41 -7.02
CA GLU A 195 -10.66 -24.35 -8.03
C GLU A 195 -10.94 -23.00 -7.35
N TRP A 196 -9.99 -22.09 -7.48
CA TRP A 196 -10.02 -20.75 -6.94
C TRP A 196 -10.54 -19.80 -8.01
N TYR A 197 -11.51 -18.96 -7.68
CA TYR A 197 -12.10 -17.99 -8.60
C TYR A 197 -11.80 -16.56 -8.13
N GLY A 198 -11.36 -15.70 -9.05
CA GLY A 198 -11.10 -14.28 -8.75
C GLY A 198 -11.21 -13.37 -9.98
N ASP A 199 -11.07 -12.07 -9.77
CA ASP A 199 -10.87 -11.13 -10.87
C ASP A 199 -9.39 -11.06 -11.29
N SER A 200 -9.08 -10.16 -12.24
CA SER A 200 -7.71 -9.99 -12.74
C SER A 200 -6.70 -9.54 -11.68
N ALA A 201 -7.13 -8.91 -10.58
CA ALA A 201 -6.22 -8.47 -9.53
C ALA A 201 -5.61 -9.66 -8.76
N TYR A 202 -6.32 -10.80 -8.75
CA TYR A 202 -5.82 -12.09 -8.26
C TYR A 202 -4.98 -12.84 -9.32
N GLY A 203 -4.88 -12.32 -10.55
CA GLY A 203 -4.20 -12.97 -11.66
C GLY A 203 -2.68 -12.73 -11.71
N THR A 204 -1.97 -12.64 -10.58
CA THR A 204 -0.51 -12.48 -10.58
C THR A 204 0.20 -13.80 -10.88
N VAL A 205 1.45 -13.74 -11.36
CA VAL A 205 2.24 -14.96 -11.65
C VAL A 205 2.58 -15.70 -10.35
N ASP A 206 2.95 -14.97 -9.31
CA ASP A 206 3.36 -15.54 -8.03
C ASP A 206 2.20 -16.28 -7.35
N LEU A 207 1.01 -15.68 -7.28
CA LEU A 207 -0.16 -16.33 -6.70
C LEU A 207 -0.58 -17.58 -7.49
N ARG A 208 -0.47 -17.54 -8.82
CA ARG A 208 -0.69 -18.75 -9.65
C ARG A 208 0.29 -19.87 -9.33
N GLY A 209 1.55 -19.52 -9.05
CA GLY A 209 2.57 -20.45 -8.60
C GLY A 209 2.17 -21.07 -7.27
N ALA A 210 1.88 -20.24 -6.27
CA ALA A 210 1.51 -20.67 -4.92
C ALA A 210 0.29 -21.59 -4.91
N ILE A 211 -0.80 -21.22 -5.61
CA ILE A 211 -2.01 -22.05 -5.71
C ILE A 211 -1.72 -23.41 -6.36
N ARG A 212 -0.89 -23.43 -7.43
CA ARG A 212 -0.51 -24.69 -8.08
C ARG A 212 0.35 -25.57 -7.18
N ASP A 213 1.30 -24.97 -6.47
CA ASP A 213 2.18 -25.69 -5.54
C ASP A 213 1.40 -26.27 -4.34
N ALA A 214 0.31 -25.61 -3.94
CA ALA A 214 -0.68 -26.12 -2.99
C ALA A 214 -1.61 -27.21 -3.57
N GLY A 215 -1.46 -27.56 -4.85
CA GLY A 215 -2.28 -28.57 -5.54
C GLY A 215 -3.68 -28.09 -5.90
N HIS A 216 -3.85 -26.78 -6.13
CA HIS A 216 -5.10 -26.13 -6.51
C HIS A 216 -4.98 -25.49 -7.91
N ASP A 217 -6.11 -25.11 -8.50
CA ASP A 217 -6.19 -24.39 -9.78
C ASP A 217 -6.78 -22.99 -9.56
N LEU A 218 -6.37 -22.01 -10.37
CA LEU A 218 -6.90 -20.63 -10.32
C LEU A 218 -7.53 -20.24 -11.67
N GLU A 219 -8.82 -19.89 -11.64
CA GLU A 219 -9.54 -19.24 -12.73
C GLU A 219 -9.76 -17.76 -12.40
N PHE A 220 -9.46 -16.87 -13.35
CA PHE A 220 -9.66 -15.42 -13.18
C PHE A 220 -10.18 -14.72 -14.42
N SER A 221 -10.95 -13.65 -14.21
CA SER A 221 -11.46 -12.81 -15.29
C SER A 221 -10.33 -12.08 -16.02
N ALA A 222 -10.09 -12.40 -17.29
CA ALA A 222 -8.99 -11.87 -18.10
C ALA A 222 -9.20 -10.44 -18.64
N ARG A 223 -10.13 -9.64 -18.07
CA ARG A 223 -10.52 -8.33 -18.62
C ARG A 223 -9.35 -7.36 -18.88
N TYR A 224 -8.26 -7.46 -18.13
CA TYR A 224 -7.08 -6.60 -18.29
C TYR A 224 -5.91 -7.23 -19.07
N MET A 225 -5.89 -8.56 -19.22
CA MET A 225 -4.85 -9.25 -20.00
C MET A 225 -4.94 -8.88 -21.48
N VAL A 226 -6.16 -8.73 -22.01
CA VAL A 226 -6.38 -8.30 -23.40
C VAL A 226 -5.76 -6.92 -23.65
N GLN A 227 -5.84 -6.00 -22.68
CA GLN A 227 -5.24 -4.66 -22.82
C GLN A 227 -3.71 -4.70 -22.76
N LEU A 228 -3.13 -5.44 -21.80
CA LEU A 228 -1.67 -5.54 -21.64
C LEU A 228 -1.00 -6.16 -22.88
N ILE A 229 -1.61 -7.22 -23.41
CA ILE A 229 -1.15 -7.94 -24.61
C ILE A 229 -1.25 -7.03 -25.85
N ILE A 230 -2.27 -6.18 -25.96
CA ILE A 230 -2.41 -5.21 -27.06
C ILE A 230 -1.41 -4.05 -26.95
N THR A 231 -1.03 -3.63 -25.74
CA THR A 231 -0.14 -2.47 -25.51
C THR A 231 1.36 -2.81 -25.44
N GLY A 232 1.74 -4.09 -25.45
CA GLY A 232 3.13 -4.52 -25.56
C GLY A 232 4.03 -4.13 -24.39
N GLN A 233 3.49 -3.95 -23.18
CA GLN A 233 4.28 -3.81 -21.97
C GLN A 233 4.47 -5.20 -21.36
N ASP A 234 5.72 -5.63 -21.33
CA ASP A 234 6.26 -6.94 -20.98
C ASP A 234 6.13 -8.04 -22.06
N ALA A 235 7.30 -8.40 -22.58
CA ALA A 235 7.51 -9.35 -23.66
C ALA A 235 7.05 -10.76 -23.27
N LEU A 236 5.85 -11.14 -23.71
CA LEU A 236 5.56 -12.53 -24.02
C LEU A 236 6.28 -12.86 -25.33
N GLU A 237 7.19 -13.84 -25.30
CA GLU A 237 7.93 -14.32 -26.47
C GLU A 237 6.97 -14.60 -27.66
N PRO A 238 7.33 -14.21 -28.90
CA PRO A 238 6.41 -14.12 -30.04
C PRO A 238 5.93 -15.47 -30.62
N SER A 239 6.13 -16.59 -29.93
CA SER A 239 5.76 -17.93 -30.42
C SER A 239 4.40 -18.45 -29.96
N ALA A 240 3.69 -17.74 -29.07
CA ALA A 240 2.38 -18.14 -28.60
C ALA A 240 1.25 -17.51 -29.43
N ALA A 241 0.51 -18.33 -30.18
CA ALA A 241 -0.77 -17.91 -30.76
C ALA A 241 -1.84 -17.95 -29.66
N ILE A 242 -2.50 -16.82 -29.40
CA ILE A 242 -3.57 -16.70 -28.40
C ILE A 242 -4.92 -16.75 -29.12
N GLU A 243 -5.68 -17.82 -28.87
CA GLU A 243 -7.08 -17.92 -29.32
C GLU A 243 -8.00 -17.36 -28.24
N VAL A 244 -8.71 -16.27 -28.55
CA VAL A 244 -9.67 -15.65 -27.63
C VAL A 244 -11.05 -16.25 -27.86
N THR A 245 -11.41 -17.21 -27.02
CA THR A 245 -12.82 -17.59 -26.78
C THR A 245 -13.16 -17.31 -25.31
N SER A 246 -14.38 -17.62 -24.86
CA SER A 246 -14.83 -17.44 -23.47
C SER A 246 -14.00 -18.18 -22.40
N ARG A 247 -12.92 -18.87 -22.79
CA ARG A 247 -11.83 -19.37 -21.95
C ARG A 247 -10.48 -19.02 -22.62
N LEU A 248 -9.55 -18.45 -21.86
CA LEU A 248 -8.19 -18.19 -22.36
C LEU A 248 -7.35 -19.47 -22.29
N ARG A 249 -6.83 -19.97 -23.42
CA ARG A 249 -5.84 -21.05 -23.46
C ARG A 249 -4.54 -20.56 -24.08
N LEU A 250 -3.42 -20.85 -23.42
CA LEU A 250 -2.09 -20.75 -24.03
C LEU A 250 -1.85 -22.01 -24.87
N VAL A 251 -1.78 -21.87 -26.18
CA VAL A 251 -1.40 -22.96 -27.09
C VAL A 251 0.08 -22.80 -27.42
N ALA A 252 0.90 -23.80 -27.05
CA ALA A 252 2.28 -23.87 -27.49
C ALA A 252 2.29 -24.08 -29.02
N GLY A 253 2.69 -23.07 -29.78
CA GLY A 253 2.74 -23.13 -31.24
C GLY A 253 3.97 -23.87 -31.73
N ASP A 254 3.79 -25.01 -32.40
CA ASP A 254 4.85 -25.67 -33.16
C ASP A 254 5.13 -24.85 -34.43
N SER A 255 6.37 -24.41 -34.57
CA SER A 255 6.78 -23.36 -35.51
C SER A 255 6.82 -23.84 -36.96
N THR A 256 5.82 -23.50 -37.80
CA THR A 256 5.94 -23.57 -39.27
C THR A 256 5.21 -22.45 -40.04
N ALA A 257 4.94 -21.28 -39.44
CA ALA A 257 4.38 -20.16 -40.20
C ALA A 257 5.47 -19.39 -40.97
N ARG A 258 5.57 -19.59 -42.28
CA ARG A 258 6.31 -18.69 -43.18
C ARG A 258 5.55 -17.37 -43.32
N PRO A 259 6.24 -16.21 -43.39
CA PRO A 259 5.58 -14.94 -43.69
C PRO A 259 5.01 -14.95 -45.12
N PRO A 260 3.88 -14.26 -45.36
CA PRO A 260 3.29 -14.16 -46.70
C PRO A 260 4.22 -13.41 -47.67
N GLU A 261 4.25 -13.87 -48.92
CA GLU A 261 5.05 -13.27 -50.00
C GLU A 261 4.68 -11.80 -50.19
N GLY A 262 5.69 -10.93 -50.15
CA GLY A 262 5.55 -9.47 -50.32
C GLY A 262 5.94 -8.62 -49.11
N THR A 263 6.31 -9.22 -47.98
CA THR A 263 6.78 -8.46 -46.81
C THR A 263 8.23 -8.01 -47.00
N VAL A 264 8.44 -6.75 -47.37
CA VAL A 264 9.76 -6.10 -47.32
C VAL A 264 9.98 -5.61 -45.88
N LEU A 265 10.93 -6.23 -45.17
CA LEU A 265 11.40 -5.78 -43.87
C LEU A 265 12.40 -4.64 -44.08
N SER A 266 12.07 -3.43 -43.63
CA SER A 266 13.03 -2.32 -43.56
C SER A 266 14.12 -2.64 -42.53
N THR A 267 15.38 -2.61 -42.95
CA THR A 267 16.55 -2.78 -42.08
C THR A 267 16.92 -1.48 -41.37
N PRO A 268 17.52 -1.54 -40.16
CA PRO A 268 17.67 -0.41 -39.25
C PRO A 268 18.87 0.48 -39.60
N GLU A 269 18.88 1.10 -40.78
CA GLU A 269 19.84 2.17 -41.13
C GLU A 269 19.19 3.51 -41.54
N ASP A 270 17.88 3.61 -41.65
CA ASP A 270 17.19 4.86 -42.07
C ASP A 270 16.50 5.61 -40.91
N SER A 271 17.25 5.89 -39.85
CA SER A 271 16.80 6.85 -38.82
C SER A 271 17.99 7.67 -38.32
N ARG A 272 18.32 8.73 -39.07
CA ARG A 272 19.03 9.91 -38.57
C ARG A 272 18.11 11.12 -38.63
#